data_AF-A0AA95HSS0-F1
#
_entry.id   AF-A0AA95HSS0-F1
#
_cell.length_a   1.000
_cell.length_b   1.000
_cell.length_c   1.000
_cell.angle_alpha   90.00
_cell.angle_beta   90.00
_cell.angle_gamma   90.00
#
_symmetry.space_group_name_H-M   'P 1'
#
loop_
_entity.id
_entity.type
_entity.pdbx_description
1 polymer ?
#
loop_
_entity_poly.entity_id
_entity_poly.type
_entity_poly.pdbx_seq_one_letter_code
_entity_poly.pdbx_strand_id
1 'polypeptide(L)'
;MNRKERQEAKAGRYRELAEKAMKESKEAYSQSHKLVENIPMGQPVLIGHHSESTHRRILDRSWNTLGKAVKLSEKAEYFEQKAKAAENNASIYLGDDDAVERLEEKLATLGKKQETMKATNKILRSKKLSEIEKHDKLKELGYSENGITQLFIPDCFGEIGFPSYIITNNGSNIRRVKEQLERARKMKMTENKEYTINGVSLVENYSENRLQLFFPSIPDADIRNQLKKNGFKWSRCNECWQSYLNHRNIDSAKKIISE
;
A
#
# COMPACT_ATOMS: atom_id res chain seq x y z
N MET A 1 6.57 -11.43 -15.57
CA MET A 1 6.66 -10.26 -14.68
C MET A 1 6.02 -10.61 -13.33
N ASN A 2 6.83 -10.77 -12.30
CA ASN A 2 6.37 -11.03 -10.93
C ASN A 2 5.65 -9.80 -10.36
N ARG A 3 4.83 -9.97 -9.32
CA ARG A 3 4.08 -8.91 -8.66
C ARG A 3 4.96 -7.77 -8.15
N LYS A 4 6.14 -8.08 -7.58
CA LYS A 4 7.08 -7.06 -7.08
C LYS A 4 7.53 -6.14 -8.22
N GLU A 5 7.93 -6.72 -9.34
CA GLU A 5 8.26 -5.97 -10.55
C GLU A 5 7.08 -5.13 -11.05
N ARG A 6 5.84 -5.65 -10.98
CA ARG A 6 4.63 -4.87 -11.34
C ARG A 6 4.41 -3.68 -10.41
N GLN A 7 4.70 -3.84 -9.11
CA GLN A 7 4.59 -2.78 -8.11
C GLN A 7 5.65 -1.70 -8.32
N GLU A 8 6.89 -2.11 -8.57
CA GLU A 8 8.01 -1.21 -8.90
C GLU A 8 7.77 -0.46 -10.22
N ALA A 9 7.32 -1.16 -11.27
CA ALA A 9 6.96 -0.54 -12.53
C ALA A 9 5.80 0.47 -12.38
N LYS A 10 4.82 0.15 -11.53
CA LYS A 10 3.71 1.07 -11.21
C LYS A 10 4.21 2.31 -10.46
N ALA A 11 5.11 2.14 -9.50
CA ALA A 11 5.73 3.25 -8.79
C ALA A 11 6.56 4.14 -9.72
N GLY A 12 7.40 3.52 -10.57
CA GLY A 12 8.19 4.20 -11.60
C GLY A 12 7.32 5.03 -12.54
N ARG A 13 6.24 4.45 -13.06
CA ARG A 13 5.28 5.18 -13.89
C ARG A 13 4.66 6.40 -13.18
N TYR A 14 4.36 6.29 -11.89
CA TYR A 14 3.85 7.44 -11.14
C TYR A 14 4.93 8.52 -10.93
N ARG A 15 6.19 8.13 -10.71
CA ARG A 15 7.31 9.08 -10.65
C ARG A 15 7.49 9.83 -11.96
N GLU A 16 7.49 9.13 -13.10
CA GLU A 16 7.57 9.77 -14.43
C GLU A 16 6.43 10.77 -14.66
N LEU A 17 5.19 10.42 -14.26
CA LEU A 17 4.05 11.32 -14.36
C LEU A 17 4.17 12.54 -13.45
N ALA A 18 4.70 12.36 -12.23
CA ALA A 18 4.96 13.44 -11.29
C ALA A 18 6.03 14.40 -11.82
N GLU A 19 7.16 13.87 -12.29
CA GLU A 19 8.26 14.64 -12.89
C GLU A 19 7.81 15.43 -14.10
N LYS A 20 7.04 14.80 -14.99
CA LYS A 20 6.46 15.49 -16.16
C LYS A 20 5.54 16.63 -15.74
N ALA A 21 4.63 16.41 -14.80
CA ALA A 21 3.73 17.44 -14.31
C ALA A 21 4.49 18.59 -13.61
N MET A 22 5.55 18.26 -12.87
CA MET A 22 6.40 19.25 -12.20
C MET A 22 7.18 20.09 -13.22
N LYS A 23 7.69 19.48 -14.29
CA LYS A 23 8.35 20.19 -15.39
C LYS A 23 7.37 21.17 -16.06
N GLU A 24 6.18 20.71 -16.42
CA GLU A 24 5.13 21.56 -17.01
C GLU A 24 4.71 22.70 -16.07
N SER A 25 4.66 22.44 -14.74
CA SER A 25 4.39 23.46 -13.72
C SER A 25 5.47 24.55 -13.70
N LYS A 26 6.74 24.16 -13.65
CA LYS A 26 7.88 25.09 -13.66
C LYS A 26 7.92 25.94 -14.95
N GLU A 27 7.62 25.33 -16.09
CA GLU A 27 7.51 26.03 -17.37
C GLU A 27 6.39 27.07 -17.35
N ALA A 28 5.19 26.70 -16.87
CA ALA A 28 4.06 27.62 -16.74
C ALA A 28 4.37 28.77 -15.76
N TYR A 29 5.03 28.48 -14.63
CA TYR A 29 5.48 29.50 -13.68
C TYR A 29 6.46 30.48 -14.33
N SER A 30 7.48 29.98 -15.04
CA SER A 30 8.42 30.82 -15.77
C SER A 30 7.73 31.66 -16.85
N GLN A 31 6.74 31.10 -17.57
CA GLN A 31 5.95 31.83 -18.55
C GLN A 31 5.12 32.96 -17.91
N SER A 32 4.47 32.70 -16.77
CA SER A 32 3.74 33.73 -16.02
C SER A 32 4.67 34.88 -15.60
N HIS A 33 5.87 34.56 -15.13
CA HIS A 33 6.87 35.56 -14.76
C HIS A 33 7.33 36.40 -15.98
N LYS A 34 7.65 35.76 -17.09
CA LYS A 34 8.04 36.43 -18.35
C LYS A 34 6.98 37.38 -18.88
N LEU A 35 5.69 37.07 -18.71
CA LEU A 35 4.59 37.94 -19.16
C LEU A 35 4.60 39.30 -18.45
N VAL A 36 5.06 39.36 -17.21
CA VAL A 36 5.07 40.59 -16.37
C VAL A 36 6.47 41.18 -16.21
N GLU A 37 7.49 40.60 -16.81
CA GLU A 37 8.89 41.01 -16.68
C GLU A 37 9.13 42.48 -17.07
N ASN A 38 8.38 42.97 -18.06
CA ASN A 38 8.46 44.36 -18.54
C ASN A 38 7.54 45.34 -17.78
N ILE A 39 6.85 44.89 -16.74
CA ILE A 39 6.00 45.74 -15.90
C ILE A 39 6.76 46.01 -14.59
N PRO A 40 7.22 47.25 -14.36
CA PRO A 40 7.79 47.66 -13.08
C PRO A 40 6.91 47.26 -11.90
N MET A 41 7.52 46.66 -10.88
CA MET A 41 6.83 46.28 -9.67
C MET A 41 6.16 47.50 -9.01
N GLY A 42 4.88 47.36 -8.66
CA GLY A 42 4.10 48.43 -8.04
C GLY A 42 3.51 49.47 -9.00
N GLN A 43 3.70 49.34 -10.33
CA GLN A 43 3.06 50.23 -11.29
C GLN A 43 1.52 50.04 -11.29
N PRO A 44 0.72 51.10 -11.04
CA PRO A 44 -0.73 51.00 -11.08
C PRO A 44 -1.24 50.90 -12.52
N VAL A 45 -2.44 50.33 -12.70
CA VAL A 45 -3.15 50.38 -13.98
C VAL A 45 -3.57 51.83 -14.25
N LEU A 46 -3.06 52.42 -15.33
CA LEU A 46 -3.42 53.78 -15.75
C LEU A 46 -4.82 53.78 -16.39
N ILE A 47 -5.84 54.15 -15.61
CA ILE A 47 -7.24 54.19 -16.05
C ILE A 47 -7.45 55.31 -17.08
N GLY A 48 -8.08 54.99 -18.21
CA GLY A 48 -8.34 55.94 -19.31
C GLY A 48 -7.18 56.14 -20.28
N HIS A 49 -6.02 55.51 -20.05
CA HIS A 49 -4.87 55.59 -20.95
C HIS A 49 -4.94 54.51 -22.04
N HIS A 50 -4.39 54.76 -23.23
CA HIS A 50 -4.43 53.82 -24.35
C HIS A 50 -3.80 52.43 -24.05
N SER A 51 -2.95 52.32 -23.03
CA SER A 51 -2.29 51.07 -22.62
C SER A 51 -3.08 50.26 -21.58
N GLU A 52 -4.19 50.80 -21.06
CA GLU A 52 -5.00 50.20 -20.01
C GLU A 52 -5.45 48.77 -20.37
N SER A 53 -6.04 48.60 -21.56
CA SER A 53 -6.55 47.31 -22.03
C SER A 53 -5.45 46.26 -22.13
N THR A 54 -4.29 46.64 -22.65
CA THR A 54 -3.12 45.76 -22.78
C THR A 54 -2.57 45.36 -21.42
N HIS A 55 -2.46 46.31 -20.48
CA HIS A 55 -1.97 46.06 -19.13
C HIS A 55 -2.87 45.05 -18.38
N ARG A 56 -4.19 45.27 -18.38
CA ARG A 56 -5.16 44.34 -17.78
C ARG A 56 -5.06 42.93 -18.39
N ARG A 57 -5.02 42.84 -19.73
CA ARG A 57 -4.92 41.56 -20.44
C ARG A 57 -3.61 40.82 -20.14
N ILE A 58 -2.50 41.52 -19.91
CA ILE A 58 -1.22 40.89 -19.53
C ILE A 58 -1.32 40.30 -18.11
N LEU A 59 -1.86 41.08 -17.17
CA LEU A 59 -2.06 40.63 -15.79
C LEU A 59 -3.00 39.42 -15.73
N ASP A 60 -4.13 39.46 -16.45
CA ASP A 60 -5.08 38.34 -16.52
C ASP A 60 -4.44 37.08 -17.11
N ARG A 61 -3.64 37.22 -18.17
CA ARG A 61 -2.91 36.09 -18.77
C ARG A 61 -1.86 35.53 -17.81
N SER A 62 -1.11 36.39 -17.12
CA SER A 62 -0.13 35.94 -16.13
C SER A 62 -0.81 35.21 -14.98
N TRP A 63 -1.90 35.76 -14.44
CA TRP A 63 -2.70 35.16 -13.37
C TRP A 63 -3.24 33.78 -13.76
N ASN A 64 -3.84 33.66 -14.95
CA ASN A 64 -4.36 32.39 -15.45
C ASN A 64 -3.24 31.35 -15.67
N THR A 65 -2.09 31.79 -16.16
CA THR A 65 -0.91 30.92 -16.37
C THR A 65 -0.32 30.45 -15.04
N LEU A 66 -0.26 31.33 -14.04
CA LEU A 66 0.12 30.98 -12.67
C LEU A 66 -0.86 29.97 -12.07
N GLY A 67 -2.16 30.19 -12.22
CA GLY A 67 -3.20 29.23 -11.78
C GLY A 67 -3.04 27.86 -12.45
N LYS A 68 -2.63 27.81 -13.72
CA LYS A 68 -2.27 26.55 -14.40
C LYS A 68 -1.02 25.90 -13.76
N ALA A 69 0.01 26.68 -13.45
CA ALA A 69 1.23 26.18 -12.79
C ALA A 69 0.91 25.52 -11.44
N VAL A 70 0.06 26.15 -10.62
CA VAL A 70 -0.39 25.61 -9.33
C VAL A 70 -1.10 24.27 -9.52
N LYS A 71 -2.09 24.19 -10.42
CA LYS A 71 -2.81 22.93 -10.71
C LYS A 71 -1.88 21.80 -11.16
N LEU A 72 -0.84 22.13 -11.93
CA LEU A 72 0.16 21.15 -12.36
C LEU A 72 1.07 20.71 -11.20
N SER A 73 1.39 21.61 -10.26
CA SER A 73 2.12 21.27 -9.03
C SER A 73 1.31 20.31 -8.17
N GLU A 74 0.04 20.60 -7.91
CA GLU A 74 -0.87 19.71 -7.16
C GLU A 74 -0.98 18.33 -7.81
N LYS A 75 -1.04 18.29 -9.15
CA LYS A 75 -1.03 17.04 -9.92
C LYS A 75 0.29 16.28 -9.75
N ALA A 76 1.43 16.96 -9.69
CA ALA A 76 2.73 16.33 -9.45
C ALA A 76 2.77 15.70 -8.06
N GLU A 77 2.39 16.46 -7.03
CA GLU A 77 2.31 15.99 -5.64
C GLU A 77 1.39 14.78 -5.49
N TYR A 78 0.24 14.79 -6.17
CA TYR A 78 -0.69 13.66 -6.20
C TYR A 78 -0.04 12.38 -6.71
N PHE A 79 0.71 12.46 -7.82
CA PHE A 79 1.40 11.30 -8.37
C PHE A 79 2.59 10.88 -7.50
N GLU A 80 3.29 11.82 -6.89
CA GLU A 80 4.36 11.51 -5.93
C GLU A 80 3.82 10.75 -4.71
N GLN A 81 2.70 11.19 -4.14
CA GLN A 81 2.02 10.48 -3.05
C GLN A 81 1.60 9.07 -3.47
N LYS A 82 1.12 8.89 -4.71
CA LYS A 82 0.80 7.57 -5.25
C LYS A 82 2.04 6.69 -5.46
N ALA A 83 3.15 7.26 -5.89
CA ALA A 83 4.42 6.53 -6.01
C ALA A 83 4.87 6.05 -4.62
N LYS A 84 4.92 6.95 -3.63
CA LYS A 84 5.24 6.63 -2.23
C LYS A 84 4.32 5.56 -1.66
N ALA A 85 3.01 5.65 -1.90
CA ALA A 85 2.05 4.65 -1.44
C ALA A 85 2.26 3.29 -2.12
N ALA A 86 2.65 3.27 -3.40
CA ALA A 86 2.98 2.03 -4.10
C ALA A 86 4.29 1.42 -3.58
N GLU A 87 5.31 2.22 -3.27
CA GLU A 87 6.60 1.76 -2.73
C GLU A 87 6.46 1.27 -1.29
N ASN A 88 5.74 2.01 -0.45
CA ASN A 88 5.57 1.70 0.98
C ASN A 88 4.48 0.66 1.27
N ASN A 89 3.88 0.04 0.25
CA ASN A 89 2.89 -1.01 0.48
C ASN A 89 3.56 -2.28 1.02
N ALA A 90 3.57 -2.39 2.35
CA ALA A 90 4.14 -3.50 3.09
C ALA A 90 3.20 -4.72 3.23
N SER A 91 2.10 -4.75 2.47
CA SER A 91 1.20 -5.90 2.48
C SER A 91 1.91 -7.14 1.95
N ILE A 92 1.81 -8.26 2.68
CA ILE A 92 2.39 -9.54 2.28
C ILE A 92 1.25 -10.37 1.67
N TYR A 93 1.41 -10.79 0.43
CA TYR A 93 0.45 -11.68 -0.22
C TYR A 93 1.08 -13.05 -0.44
N LEU A 94 0.26 -14.10 -0.35
CA LEU A 94 0.74 -15.48 -0.40
C LEU A 94 1.37 -15.88 -1.74
N GLY A 95 0.96 -15.23 -2.84
CA GLY A 95 1.52 -15.48 -4.18
C GLY A 95 2.76 -14.64 -4.51
N ASP A 96 3.34 -13.95 -3.52
CA ASP A 96 4.59 -13.21 -3.70
C ASP A 96 5.79 -14.19 -3.52
N ASP A 97 6.82 -14.07 -4.35
CA ASP A 97 7.99 -14.95 -4.30
C ASP A 97 8.72 -14.90 -2.94
N ASP A 98 8.69 -13.74 -2.27
CA ASP A 98 9.31 -13.49 -0.96
C ASP A 98 8.34 -13.66 0.22
N ALA A 99 7.12 -14.16 -0.02
CA ALA A 99 6.07 -14.21 1.00
C ALA A 99 6.47 -15.00 2.26
N VAL A 100 7.16 -16.13 2.08
CA VAL A 100 7.60 -17.01 3.18
C VAL A 100 8.60 -16.28 4.08
N GLU A 101 9.64 -15.69 3.49
CA GLU A 101 10.69 -14.95 4.20
C GLU A 101 10.11 -13.78 5.00
N ARG A 102 9.25 -12.97 4.35
CA ARG A 102 8.61 -11.82 5.01
C ARG A 102 7.65 -12.23 6.13
N LEU A 103 6.98 -13.38 6.01
CA LEU A 103 6.14 -13.93 7.08
C LEU A 103 6.98 -14.45 8.25
N GLU A 104 8.15 -15.05 7.99
CA GLU A 104 9.11 -15.48 9.01
C GLU A 104 9.68 -14.30 9.80
N GLU A 105 10.12 -13.24 9.10
CA GLU A 105 10.59 -12.00 9.73
C GLU A 105 9.51 -11.35 10.59
N LYS A 106 8.28 -11.29 10.06
CA LYS A 106 7.12 -10.77 10.80
C LYS A 106 6.82 -11.61 12.03
N LEU A 107 6.91 -12.94 11.92
CA LEU A 107 6.71 -13.85 13.03
C LEU A 107 7.78 -13.65 14.12
N ALA A 108 9.05 -13.52 13.73
CA ALA A 108 10.16 -13.26 14.64
C ALA A 108 9.97 -11.91 15.36
N THR A 109 9.57 -10.86 14.64
CA THR A 109 9.30 -9.54 15.22
C THR A 109 8.15 -9.59 16.23
N LEU A 110 7.04 -10.25 15.89
CA LEU A 110 5.92 -10.41 16.81
C LEU A 110 6.30 -11.27 18.03
N GLY A 111 7.13 -12.29 17.83
CA GLY A 111 7.68 -13.16 18.88
C GLY A 111 8.53 -12.39 19.88
N LYS A 112 9.55 -11.66 19.39
CA LYS A 112 10.38 -10.76 20.21
C LYS A 112 9.52 -9.76 20.98
N LYS A 113 8.54 -9.14 20.32
CA LYS A 113 7.60 -8.21 20.97
C LYS A 113 6.81 -8.89 22.09
N GLN A 114 6.37 -10.13 21.91
CA GLN A 114 5.64 -10.88 22.94
C GLN A 114 6.52 -11.17 24.16
N GLU A 115 7.76 -11.58 23.93
CA GLU A 115 8.73 -11.90 24.96
C GLU A 115 9.11 -10.66 25.77
N THR A 116 9.42 -9.54 25.09
CA THR A 116 9.73 -8.28 25.77
C THR A 116 8.56 -7.80 26.61
N MET A 117 7.33 -7.77 26.08
CA MET A 117 6.15 -7.36 26.84
C MET A 117 5.92 -8.23 28.08
N LYS A 118 6.09 -9.56 27.95
CA LYS A 118 5.95 -10.50 29.07
C LYS A 118 7.06 -10.32 30.12
N ALA A 119 8.31 -10.15 29.69
CA ALA A 119 9.44 -9.91 30.57
C ALA A 119 9.27 -8.60 31.35
N THR A 120 8.88 -7.52 30.66
CA THR A 120 8.56 -6.22 31.26
C THR A 120 7.47 -6.34 32.32
N ASN A 121 6.33 -6.98 31.98
CA ASN A 121 5.26 -7.18 32.95
C ASN A 121 5.67 -8.05 34.14
N LYS A 122 6.53 -9.06 33.92
CA LYS A 122 7.07 -9.90 34.99
C LYS A 122 7.90 -9.09 35.98
N ILE A 123 8.71 -8.14 35.49
CA ILE A 123 9.50 -7.24 36.34
C ILE A 123 8.59 -6.30 37.13
N LEU A 124 7.68 -5.58 36.42
CA LEU A 124 6.80 -4.58 37.01
C LEU A 124 5.88 -5.16 38.09
N ARG A 125 5.31 -6.36 37.84
CA ARG A 125 4.39 -7.03 38.77
C ARG A 125 5.09 -7.77 39.92
N SER A 126 6.42 -7.84 39.91
CA SER A 126 7.15 -8.53 40.98
C SER A 126 7.06 -7.73 42.29
N LYS A 127 6.62 -8.39 43.37
CA LYS A 127 6.55 -7.81 44.72
C LYS A 127 7.89 -7.87 45.47
N LYS A 128 8.87 -8.60 44.92
CA LYS A 128 10.17 -8.86 45.55
C LYS A 128 11.22 -7.82 45.19
N LEU A 129 11.03 -7.08 44.10
CA LEU A 129 11.98 -6.09 43.62
C LEU A 129 11.56 -4.71 44.12
N SER A 130 12.54 -3.93 44.57
CA SER A 130 12.35 -2.51 44.82
C SER A 130 12.16 -1.75 43.50
N GLU A 131 11.60 -0.54 43.57
CA GLU A 131 11.40 0.30 42.38
C GLU A 131 12.72 0.61 41.66
N ILE A 132 13.80 0.84 42.41
CA ILE A 132 15.15 1.06 41.86
C ILE A 132 15.62 -0.18 41.09
N GLU A 133 15.48 -1.37 41.69
CA GLU A 133 15.86 -2.63 41.03
C GLU A 133 15.01 -2.95 39.79
N LYS A 134 13.73 -2.52 39.77
CA LYS A 134 12.88 -2.64 38.57
C LYS A 134 13.38 -1.72 37.46
N HIS A 135 13.75 -0.47 37.79
CA HIS A 135 14.33 0.47 36.85
C HIS A 135 15.62 -0.08 36.21
N ASP A 136 16.53 -0.62 37.01
CA ASP A 136 17.79 -1.19 36.51
C ASP A 136 17.55 -2.36 35.55
N LYS A 137 16.66 -3.28 35.90
CA LYS A 137 16.32 -4.42 35.03
C LYS A 137 15.60 -4.02 33.74
N LEU A 138 14.79 -2.97 33.77
CA LEU A 138 14.16 -2.43 32.56
C LEU A 138 15.19 -1.71 31.68
N LYS A 139 16.21 -1.07 32.28
CA LYS A 139 17.35 -0.50 31.55
C LYS A 139 18.18 -1.59 30.86
N GLU A 140 18.43 -2.71 31.53
CA GLU A 140 19.08 -3.91 30.95
C GLU A 140 18.27 -4.50 29.78
N LEU A 141 16.94 -4.46 29.85
CA LEU A 141 16.06 -4.86 28.74
C LEU A 141 16.06 -3.89 27.55
N GLY A 142 16.80 -2.78 27.64
CA GLY A 142 17.00 -1.83 26.55
C GLY A 142 15.98 -0.69 26.50
N TYR A 143 15.22 -0.44 27.58
CA TYR A 143 14.34 0.72 27.65
C TYR A 143 15.13 2.01 27.94
N SER A 144 14.74 3.12 27.30
CA SER A 144 15.22 4.45 27.66
C SER A 144 14.62 4.89 28.99
N GLU A 145 15.28 5.82 29.69
CA GLU A 145 14.80 6.32 30.99
C GLU A 145 13.38 6.89 30.90
N ASN A 146 13.08 7.64 29.84
CA ASN A 146 11.73 8.12 29.53
C ASN A 146 10.74 6.96 29.31
N GLY A 147 11.16 5.91 28.60
CA GLY A 147 10.32 4.73 28.34
C GLY A 147 10.01 3.95 29.62
N ILE A 148 10.96 3.88 30.55
CA ILE A 148 10.76 3.26 31.86
C ILE A 148 9.71 4.03 32.65
N THR A 149 9.85 5.36 32.76
CA THR A 149 8.87 6.22 33.47
C THR A 149 7.45 6.02 32.93
N GLN A 150 7.29 5.91 31.61
CA GLN A 150 5.98 5.67 30.98
C GLN A 150 5.38 4.31 31.34
N LEU A 151 6.20 3.27 31.56
CA LEU A 151 5.70 1.95 31.94
C LEU A 151 5.09 1.92 33.36
N PHE A 152 5.50 2.85 34.24
CA PHE A 152 4.97 2.97 35.60
C PHE A 152 3.68 3.80 35.68
N ILE A 153 3.36 4.56 34.62
CA ILE A 153 2.11 5.30 34.54
C ILE A 153 0.98 4.28 34.28
N PRO A 154 -0.01 4.18 35.17
CA PRO A 154 -1.14 3.30 34.96
C PRO A 154 -1.98 3.75 33.76
N ASP A 155 -2.55 2.80 33.03
CA ASP A 155 -3.51 3.09 31.98
C ASP A 155 -4.86 3.60 32.54
N CYS A 156 -5.82 3.87 31.66
CA CYS A 156 -7.16 4.31 32.06
C CYS A 156 -7.95 3.29 32.90
N PHE A 157 -7.46 2.05 33.04
CA PHE A 157 -8.02 0.99 33.87
C PHE A 157 -7.15 0.69 35.10
N GLY A 158 -6.07 1.44 35.34
CA GLY A 158 -5.18 1.24 36.47
C GLY A 158 -4.11 0.17 36.26
N GLU A 159 -3.97 -0.40 35.05
CA GLU A 159 -2.94 -1.40 34.77
C GLU A 159 -1.58 -0.74 34.52
N ILE A 160 -0.56 -1.20 35.24
CA ILE A 160 0.85 -0.77 35.06
C ILE A 160 1.56 -1.72 34.09
N GLY A 161 2.36 -1.17 33.19
CA GLY A 161 3.07 -1.89 32.13
C GLY A 161 2.22 -2.14 30.89
N PHE A 162 2.35 -3.32 30.28
CA PHE A 162 1.56 -3.69 29.11
C PHE A 162 0.22 -4.32 29.51
N PRO A 163 -0.92 -3.76 29.07
CA PRO A 163 -2.21 -4.36 29.35
C PRO A 163 -2.39 -5.77 28.81
N SER A 164 -3.23 -6.56 29.49
CA SER A 164 -3.46 -7.99 29.16
C SER A 164 -4.01 -8.21 27.74
N TYR A 165 -4.86 -7.30 27.25
CA TYR A 165 -5.45 -7.37 25.92
C TYR A 165 -4.40 -7.18 24.81
N ILE A 166 -3.35 -6.36 25.03
CA ILE A 166 -2.28 -6.15 24.04
C ILE A 166 -1.49 -7.45 23.83
N ILE A 167 -1.15 -8.14 24.92
CA ILE A 167 -0.44 -9.43 24.89
C ILE A 167 -1.29 -10.51 24.22
N THR A 168 -2.59 -10.54 24.53
CA THR A 168 -3.54 -11.49 23.93
C THR A 168 -3.69 -11.24 22.43
N ASN A 169 -3.88 -9.98 22.02
CA ASN A 169 -4.00 -9.60 20.62
C ASN A 169 -2.73 -9.91 19.83
N ASN A 170 -1.55 -9.65 20.40
CA ASN A 170 -0.29 -10.02 19.77
C ASN A 170 -0.14 -11.55 19.64
N GLY A 171 -0.53 -12.31 20.65
CA GLY A 171 -0.58 -13.78 20.59
C GLY A 171 -1.53 -14.33 19.50
N SER A 172 -2.69 -13.72 19.32
CA SER A 172 -3.61 -14.04 18.21
C SER A 172 -3.00 -13.70 16.85
N ASN A 173 -2.29 -12.58 16.74
CA ASN A 173 -1.56 -12.23 15.52
C ASN A 173 -0.44 -13.24 15.20
N ILE A 174 0.33 -13.68 16.20
CA ILE A 174 1.35 -14.72 16.03
C ILE A 174 0.74 -16.00 15.45
N ARG A 175 -0.38 -16.49 16.03
CA ARG A 175 -1.09 -17.68 15.53
C ARG A 175 -1.54 -17.51 14.08
N ARG A 176 -2.17 -16.38 13.76
CA ARG A 176 -2.60 -16.05 12.39
C ARG A 176 -1.44 -16.02 11.41
N VAL A 177 -0.30 -15.41 11.77
CA VAL A 177 0.88 -15.34 10.89
C VAL A 177 1.49 -16.72 10.69
N LYS A 178 1.53 -17.58 11.72
CA LYS A 178 1.94 -18.99 11.57
C LYS A 178 1.03 -19.74 10.59
N GLU A 179 -0.28 -19.62 10.72
CA GLU A 179 -1.23 -20.24 9.78
C GLU A 179 -1.03 -19.75 8.34
N GLN A 180 -0.76 -18.45 8.16
CA GLN A 180 -0.45 -17.88 6.85
C GLN A 180 0.88 -18.41 6.29
N LEU A 181 1.92 -18.55 7.12
CA LEU A 181 3.21 -19.10 6.72
C LEU A 181 3.10 -20.54 6.25
N GLU A 182 2.38 -21.38 7.00
CA GLU A 182 2.13 -22.77 6.60
C GLU A 182 1.33 -22.87 5.29
N ARG A 183 0.34 -21.99 5.10
CA ARG A 183 -0.37 -21.90 3.82
C ARG A 183 0.55 -21.48 2.67
N ALA A 184 1.44 -20.49 2.89
CA ALA A 184 2.39 -20.03 1.88
C ALA A 184 3.36 -21.16 1.48
N ARG A 185 3.91 -21.89 2.46
CA ARG A 185 4.78 -23.05 2.23
C ARG A 185 4.05 -24.14 1.45
N LYS A 186 2.83 -24.49 1.87
CA LYS A 186 2.00 -25.48 1.18
C LYS A 186 1.71 -25.08 -0.26
N MET A 187 1.36 -23.82 -0.52
CA MET A 187 1.11 -23.31 -1.88
C MET A 187 2.35 -23.44 -2.76
N LYS A 188 3.54 -23.08 -2.25
CA LYS A 188 4.80 -23.21 -3.01
C LYS A 188 5.17 -24.66 -3.35
N MET A 189 4.83 -25.60 -2.47
CA MET A 189 5.10 -27.03 -2.69
C MET A 189 4.04 -27.74 -3.55
N THR A 190 2.86 -27.15 -3.69
CA THR A 190 1.76 -27.78 -4.44
C THR A 190 1.94 -27.52 -5.93
N GLU A 191 1.97 -28.57 -6.73
CA GLU A 191 2.02 -28.45 -8.19
C GLU A 191 0.72 -27.89 -8.76
N ASN A 192 0.85 -27.17 -9.89
CA ASN A 192 -0.30 -26.62 -10.60
C ASN A 192 -1.17 -27.75 -11.17
N LYS A 193 -2.49 -27.54 -11.14
CA LYS A 193 -3.45 -28.49 -11.71
C LYS A 193 -4.15 -27.85 -12.90
N GLU A 194 -4.23 -28.61 -13.97
CA GLU A 194 -4.85 -28.16 -15.22
C GLU A 194 -5.99 -29.10 -15.59
N TYR A 195 -7.10 -28.50 -16.01
CA TYR A 195 -8.28 -29.23 -16.45
C TYR A 195 -8.83 -28.57 -17.71
N THR A 196 -9.36 -29.35 -18.63
CA THR A 196 -10.09 -28.82 -19.80
C THR A 196 -11.55 -29.20 -19.67
N ILE A 197 -12.44 -28.20 -19.68
CA ILE A 197 -13.89 -28.38 -19.61
C ILE A 197 -14.50 -27.57 -20.76
N ASN A 198 -15.27 -28.21 -21.64
CA ASN A 198 -15.96 -27.55 -22.77
C ASN A 198 -15.04 -26.65 -23.63
N GLY A 199 -13.78 -27.06 -23.83
CA GLY A 199 -12.78 -26.30 -24.58
C GLY A 199 -12.16 -25.11 -23.83
N VAL A 200 -12.49 -24.89 -22.56
CA VAL A 200 -11.88 -23.90 -21.68
C VAL A 200 -10.85 -24.58 -20.78
N SER A 201 -9.63 -24.03 -20.75
CA SER A 201 -8.57 -24.54 -19.86
C SER A 201 -8.60 -23.82 -18.52
N LEU A 202 -8.84 -24.58 -17.46
CA LEU A 202 -8.82 -24.16 -16.07
C LEU A 202 -7.48 -24.52 -15.45
N VAL A 203 -6.73 -23.52 -14.96
CA VAL A 203 -5.44 -23.71 -14.29
C VAL A 203 -5.55 -23.23 -12.84
N GLU A 204 -5.39 -24.16 -11.90
CA GLU A 204 -5.18 -23.87 -10.50
C GLU A 204 -3.68 -23.58 -10.29
N ASN A 205 -3.31 -22.29 -10.34
CA ASN A 205 -1.95 -21.83 -10.17
C ASN A 205 -1.66 -21.57 -8.68
N TYR A 206 -1.02 -22.55 -8.04
CA TYR A 206 -0.70 -22.50 -6.62
C TYR A 206 0.46 -21.53 -6.33
N SER A 207 1.44 -21.42 -7.23
CA SER A 207 2.58 -20.49 -7.06
C SER A 207 2.14 -19.03 -7.03
N GLU A 208 1.22 -18.62 -7.91
CA GLU A 208 0.69 -17.25 -7.93
C GLU A 208 -0.55 -17.05 -7.03
N ASN A 209 -1.05 -18.13 -6.42
CA ASN A 209 -2.34 -18.16 -5.71
C ASN A 209 -3.48 -17.59 -6.58
N ARG A 210 -3.58 -18.12 -7.80
CA ARG A 210 -4.55 -17.71 -8.83
C ARG A 210 -5.30 -18.90 -9.40
N LEU A 211 -6.58 -18.69 -9.67
CA LEU A 211 -7.36 -19.56 -10.55
C LEU A 211 -7.46 -18.86 -11.90
N GLN A 212 -7.01 -19.52 -12.97
CA GLN A 212 -6.93 -18.95 -14.31
C GLN A 212 -7.81 -19.72 -15.28
N LEU A 213 -8.50 -18.99 -16.15
CA LEU A 213 -9.45 -19.48 -17.13
C LEU A 213 -9.04 -18.98 -18.51
N PHE A 214 -8.60 -19.90 -19.36
CA PHE A 214 -8.21 -19.64 -20.73
C PHE A 214 -9.33 -20.08 -21.66
N PHE A 215 -9.96 -19.10 -22.30
CA PHE A 215 -10.98 -19.32 -23.31
C PHE A 215 -10.33 -19.30 -24.69
N PRO A 216 -10.76 -20.16 -25.64
CA PRO A 216 -10.19 -20.22 -26.99
C PRO A 216 -10.52 -18.96 -27.81
N SER A 217 -11.63 -18.31 -27.50
CA SER A 217 -12.05 -17.03 -28.09
C SER A 217 -12.63 -16.13 -26.99
N ILE A 218 -12.92 -14.87 -27.33
CA ILE A 218 -13.59 -13.96 -26.40
C ILE A 218 -14.94 -14.58 -26.00
N PRO A 219 -15.18 -14.87 -24.71
CA PRO A 219 -16.42 -15.48 -24.28
C PRO A 219 -17.58 -14.48 -24.42
N ASP A 220 -18.78 -15.04 -24.50
CA ASP A 220 -20.00 -14.26 -24.68
C ASP A 220 -20.22 -13.23 -23.54
N ALA A 221 -21.00 -12.18 -23.83
CA ALA A 221 -21.27 -11.11 -22.88
C ALA A 221 -21.83 -11.63 -21.55
N ASP A 222 -22.72 -12.62 -21.59
CA ASP A 222 -23.35 -13.17 -20.39
C ASP A 222 -22.36 -13.93 -19.51
N ILE A 223 -21.52 -14.78 -20.11
CA ILE A 223 -20.41 -15.48 -19.41
C ILE A 223 -19.47 -14.45 -18.77
N ARG A 224 -19.08 -13.40 -19.50
CA ARG A 224 -18.21 -12.34 -18.96
C ARG A 224 -18.86 -11.61 -17.78
N ASN A 225 -20.17 -11.40 -17.81
CA ASN A 225 -20.90 -10.77 -16.71
C ASN A 225 -20.98 -11.69 -15.49
N GLN A 226 -21.24 -12.99 -15.69
CA GLN A 226 -21.21 -13.98 -14.62
C GLN A 226 -19.81 -14.08 -13.97
N LEU A 227 -18.75 -14.10 -14.78
CA LEU A 227 -17.37 -14.10 -14.30
C LEU A 227 -17.06 -12.87 -13.42
N LYS A 228 -17.42 -11.66 -13.89
CA LYS A 228 -17.25 -10.43 -13.11
C LYS A 228 -18.03 -10.47 -11.80
N LYS A 229 -19.27 -10.97 -11.81
CA LYS A 229 -20.12 -11.11 -10.62
C LYS A 229 -19.51 -12.06 -9.59
N ASN A 230 -18.79 -13.09 -10.05
CA ASN A 230 -18.06 -14.04 -9.20
C ASN A 230 -16.62 -13.60 -8.86
N GLY A 231 -16.24 -12.35 -9.16
CA GLY A 231 -14.95 -11.80 -8.75
C GLY A 231 -13.77 -12.13 -9.67
N PHE A 232 -14.01 -12.70 -10.85
CA PHE A 232 -13.00 -12.88 -11.87
C PHE A 232 -12.69 -11.56 -12.58
N LYS A 233 -11.41 -11.35 -12.91
CA LYS A 233 -10.92 -10.18 -13.62
C LYS A 233 -10.09 -10.62 -14.82
N TRP A 234 -10.27 -9.93 -15.95
CA TRP A 234 -9.42 -10.14 -17.12
C TRP A 234 -7.98 -9.70 -16.85
N SER A 235 -7.03 -10.61 -17.07
CA SER A 235 -5.60 -10.34 -17.07
C SER A 235 -5.15 -10.03 -18.49
N ARG A 236 -4.63 -8.84 -18.74
CA ARG A 236 -4.03 -8.53 -20.05
C ARG A 236 -2.68 -9.22 -20.26
N CYS A 237 -1.92 -9.43 -19.18
CA CYS A 237 -0.58 -10.02 -19.28
C CYS A 237 -0.62 -11.55 -19.42
N ASN A 238 -1.60 -12.20 -18.81
CA ASN A 238 -1.76 -13.65 -18.88
C ASN A 238 -2.86 -14.06 -19.89
N GLU A 239 -3.50 -13.08 -20.55
CA GLU A 239 -4.57 -13.27 -21.54
C GLU A 239 -5.69 -14.24 -21.08
N CYS A 240 -6.06 -14.15 -19.80
CA CYS A 240 -7.00 -15.06 -19.17
C CYS A 240 -7.91 -14.34 -18.18
N TRP A 241 -9.07 -14.92 -17.87
CA TRP A 241 -9.85 -14.52 -16.70
C TRP A 241 -9.23 -15.14 -15.45
N GLN A 242 -9.02 -14.33 -14.40
CA GLN A 242 -8.37 -14.82 -13.17
C GLN A 242 -9.07 -14.33 -11.90
N SER A 243 -9.00 -15.15 -10.85
CA SER A 243 -9.42 -14.82 -9.49
C SER A 243 -8.39 -15.34 -8.47
N TYR A 244 -8.57 -15.04 -7.18
CA TYR A 244 -7.83 -15.76 -6.14
C TYR A 244 -8.19 -17.24 -6.16
N LEU A 245 -7.21 -18.09 -5.85
CA LEU A 245 -7.43 -19.52 -5.68
C LEU A 245 -8.11 -19.78 -4.34
N ASN A 246 -9.39 -20.11 -4.40
CA ASN A 246 -10.15 -20.58 -3.25
C ASN A 246 -11.26 -21.53 -3.72
N HIS A 247 -11.79 -22.33 -2.81
CA HIS A 247 -12.77 -23.36 -3.13
C HIS A 247 -14.01 -22.79 -3.83
N ARG A 248 -14.56 -21.70 -3.29
CA ARG A 248 -15.74 -21.02 -3.88
C ARG A 248 -15.53 -20.61 -5.33
N ASN A 249 -14.38 -20.02 -5.67
CA ASN A 249 -14.09 -19.58 -7.02
C ASN A 249 -13.88 -20.76 -7.96
N ILE A 250 -13.28 -21.85 -7.48
CA ILE A 250 -13.16 -23.10 -8.26
C ILE A 250 -14.55 -23.63 -8.61
N ASP A 251 -15.46 -23.69 -7.64
CA ASP A 251 -16.82 -24.17 -7.86
C ASP A 251 -17.60 -23.25 -8.80
N SER A 252 -17.53 -21.93 -8.58
CA SER A 252 -18.13 -20.93 -9.47
C SER A 252 -17.60 -21.04 -10.90
N ALA A 253 -16.29 -21.21 -11.09
CA ALA A 253 -15.68 -21.37 -12.41
C ALA A 253 -16.21 -22.62 -13.12
N LYS A 254 -16.20 -23.76 -12.43
CA LYS A 254 -16.69 -25.03 -13.00
C LYS A 254 -18.15 -24.91 -13.42
N LYS A 255 -18.99 -24.29 -12.59
CA LYS A 255 -20.41 -24.06 -12.90
C LYS A 255 -20.60 -23.21 -14.16
N ILE A 256 -19.90 -22.08 -14.26
CA ILE A 256 -20.03 -21.14 -15.40
C ILE A 256 -19.60 -21.79 -16.72
N ILE A 257 -18.59 -22.67 -16.69
CA ILE A 257 -18.05 -23.32 -17.90
C ILE A 257 -18.89 -24.54 -18.31
N SER A 258 -19.54 -25.20 -17.33
CA SER A 258 -20.39 -26.36 -17.58
C SER A 258 -21.78 -25.99 -18.10
N GLU A 259 -22.23 -24.76 -17.88
CA GLU A 259 -23.46 -24.17 -18.46
C GLU A 259 -23.24 -23.84 -19.95
#